data_AF-T1CBP0-F1
#
_entry.id   AF-T1CBP0-F1
#
_cell.length_a   1.000
_cell.length_b   1.000
_cell.length_c   1.000
_cell.angle_alpha   90.00
_cell.angle_beta   90.00
_cell.angle_gamma   90.00
#
_symmetry.space_group_name_H-M   'P 1'
#
loop_
_entity.id
_entity.type
_entity.pdbx_description
1 polymer ?
#
loop_
_entity_poly.entity_id
_entity_poly.type
_entity_poly.pdbx_seq_one_letter_code
_entity_poly.pdbx_strand_id
1 'polypeptide(L)' 'RLPTLLVSGGLSDVVSATTVDEFMQLLPGAVHVNVPGATHMLAGDANDAFVTAIADFVRALPRTPAGVES' A
#
# COMPACT_ATOMS: atom_id res chain seq x y z
N ARG A 1 -8.42 8.27 -12.23
CA ARG A 1 -7.67 8.35 -10.95
C ARG A 1 -6.89 7.05 -10.81
N LEU A 2 -5.58 7.10 -10.52
CA LEU A 2 -4.76 5.90 -10.39
C LEU A 2 -4.99 5.28 -9.00
N PRO A 3 -5.17 3.95 -8.88
CA PRO A 3 -5.17 3.28 -7.59
C PRO A 3 -3.79 3.41 -6.92
N THR A 4 -3.77 3.80 -5.65
CA THR A 4 -2.53 3.99 -4.89
C THR A 4 -2.60 3.18 -3.59
N LEU A 5 -1.55 2.41 -3.33
CA LEU A 5 -1.34 1.72 -2.06
C LEU A 5 -0.12 2.35 -1.36
N LEU A 6 -0.30 2.78 -0.12
CA LEU A 6 0.78 3.15 0.79
C LEU A 6 1.00 2.01 1.77
N VAL A 7 2.22 1.48 1.84
CA VAL A 7 2.61 0.48 2.85
C VAL A 7 3.70 1.08 3.74
N SER A 8 3.49 1.08 5.05
CA SER A 8 4.45 1.61 6.02
C SER A 8 4.85 0.56 7.06
N GLY A 9 6.07 0.64 7.58
CA GLY A 9 6.53 -0.15 8.72
C GLY A 9 6.13 0.52 10.03
N GLY A 10 5.64 -0.26 10.99
CA GLY A 10 5.19 0.25 12.30
C GLY A 10 6.33 0.69 13.21
N LEU A 11 7.57 0.27 12.92
CA LEU A 11 8.80 0.69 13.59
C LEU A 11 9.64 1.63 12.71
N SER A 12 9.04 2.23 11.67
CA SER A 12 9.76 3.14 10.79
C SER A 12 9.90 4.52 11.45
N ASP A 13 11.13 5.02 11.52
CA ASP A 13 11.42 6.38 12.01
C ASP A 13 11.26 7.44 10.90
N VAL A 14 11.15 6.99 9.64
CA VAL A 14 11.10 7.86 8.45
C VAL A 14 9.65 8.18 8.06
N VAL A 15 8.70 7.30 8.36
CA VAL A 15 7.28 7.49 8.04
C VAL A 15 6.47 7.51 9.33
N SER A 16 6.17 8.71 9.83
CA SER A 16 5.34 8.91 11.02
C SER A 16 3.84 8.76 10.73
N ALA A 17 3.04 8.51 11.77
CA ALA A 17 1.58 8.51 11.65
C ALA A 17 1.04 9.85 11.08
N THR A 18 1.61 10.98 11.50
CA THR A 18 1.25 12.31 10.98
C THR A 18 1.49 12.41 9.47
N THR A 19 2.64 11.92 8.99
CA THR A 19 3.00 11.97 7.57
C THR A 19 2.09 11.06 6.73
N VAL A 20 1.68 9.90 7.29
CA VAL A 20 0.65 9.05 6.67
C VAL A 20 -0.67 9.79 6.56
N ASP A 21 -1.15 10.41 7.64
CA ASP A 21 -2.42 11.11 7.64
C ASP A 21 -2.44 12.27 6.63
N GLU A 22 -1.36 13.05 6.56
CA GLU A 22 -1.17 14.10 5.56
C GLU A 22 -1.22 13.55 4.12
N PHE A 23 -0.53 12.43 3.86
CA PHE A 23 -0.56 11.78 2.55
C PHE A 23 -1.97 11.31 2.16
N MET A 24 -2.70 10.72 3.11
CA MET A 24 -4.06 10.21 2.88
C MET A 24 -5.06 11.35 2.64
N GLN A 25 -4.86 12.51 3.27
CA GLN A 25 -5.65 13.72 2.99
C GLN A 25 -5.38 14.26 1.57
N LEU A 26 -4.14 14.21 1.09
CA LEU A 26 -3.77 14.64 -0.27
C LEU A 26 -4.26 13.66 -1.34
N LEU A 27 -4.33 12.37 -1.02
CA LEU A 27 -4.83 11.32 -1.89
C LEU A 27 -6.02 10.55 -1.28
N PRO A 28 -7.24 11.13 -1.26
CA PRO A 28 -8.43 10.54 -0.62
C PRO A 28 -8.88 9.15 -1.10
N GLY A 29 -8.25 8.59 -2.13
CA GLY A 29 -8.54 7.25 -2.65
C GLY A 29 -7.36 6.30 -2.58
N ALA A 30 -6.29 6.70 -1.89
CA ALA A 30 -5.22 5.79 -1.52
C ALA A 30 -5.73 4.82 -0.45
N VAL A 31 -5.13 3.64 -0.42
CA VAL A 31 -5.31 2.65 0.65
C VAL A 31 -4.02 2.61 1.45
N HIS A 32 -4.11 2.57 2.78
CA HIS A 32 -2.95 2.46 3.66
C HIS A 32 -2.95 1.12 4.40
N VAL A 33 -1.79 0.47 4.42
CA VAL A 33 -1.53 -0.74 5.21
C VAL A 33 -0.30 -0.50 6.09
N ASN A 34 -0.45 -0.72 7.39
CA ASN A 34 0.65 -0.67 8.36
C ASN A 34 1.14 -2.09 8.68
N VAL A 35 2.46 -2.30 8.67
CA VAL A 35 3.11 -3.58 9.03
C VAL A 35 3.84 -3.41 10.37
N PRO A 36 3.23 -3.79 11.51
CA PRO A 36 3.67 -3.38 12.84
C PRO A 36 5.10 -3.75 13.23
N GLY A 37 5.64 -4.87 12.71
CA GLY A 37 6.96 -5.39 13.06
C GLY A 37 8.09 -5.00 12.10
N ALA A 38 7.79 -4.25 11.03
CA ALA A 38 8.78 -3.87 10.03
C ALA A 38 9.41 -2.51 10.35
N THR A 39 10.73 -2.38 10.12
CA THR A 39 11.45 -1.13 10.27
C THR A 39 11.47 -0.38 8.92
N HIS A 40 12.57 -0.48 8.18
CA HIS A 40 12.84 0.36 7.00
C HIS A 40 12.79 -0.42 5.69
N MET A 41 13.09 -1.72 5.69
CA MET A 41 13.01 -2.55 4.48
C MET A 41 11.89 -3.57 4.64
N LEU A 42 10.64 -3.19 4.36
CA LEU A 42 9.50 -4.10 4.49
C LEU A 42 9.69 -5.40 3.69
N ALA A 43 10.28 -5.32 2.50
CA ALA A 43 10.60 -6.48 1.67
C ALA A 43 11.70 -7.39 2.26
N GLY A 44 12.52 -6.88 3.18
CA GLY A 44 13.54 -7.66 3.90
C GLY A 44 13.06 -8.14 5.27
N ASP A 45 12.42 -7.27 6.05
CA ASP A 45 12.02 -7.50 7.44
C ASP A 45 10.71 -8.29 7.56
N ALA A 46 9.77 -8.07 6.63
CA ALA A 46 8.41 -8.58 6.70
C ALA A 46 7.86 -8.89 5.31
N ASN A 47 8.66 -9.57 4.50
CA ASN A 47 8.38 -9.82 3.08
C ASN A 47 6.99 -10.44 2.86
N ASP A 48 6.60 -11.41 3.67
CA ASP A 48 5.30 -12.09 3.55
C ASP A 48 4.13 -11.11 3.73
N ALA A 49 4.21 -10.23 4.74
CA ALA A 49 3.19 -9.21 4.98
C ALA A 49 3.17 -8.16 3.86
N PHE A 50 4.34 -7.75 3.37
CA PHE A 50 4.48 -6.82 2.25
C PHE A 50 3.87 -7.37 0.96
N VAL A 51 4.22 -8.61 0.59
CA VAL A 51 3.70 -9.29 -0.60
C VAL A 51 2.19 -9.52 -0.49
N THR A 52 1.70 -9.89 0.70
CA THR A 52 0.26 -10.06 0.94
C THR A 52 -0.50 -8.76 0.72
N ALA A 53 -0.02 -7.64 1.27
CA ALA A 53 -0.65 -6.33 1.10
C ALA A 53 -0.75 -5.92 -0.39
N ILE A 54 0.31 -6.15 -1.17
CA ILE A 54 0.32 -5.88 -2.61
C ILE A 54 -0.69 -6.79 -3.34
N ALA A 55 -0.66 -8.10 -3.05
CA ALA A 55 -1.52 -9.07 -3.71
C ALA A 55 -3.01 -8.77 -3.46
N ASP A 56 -3.36 -8.45 -2.21
CA ASP A 56 -4.73 -8.12 -1.82
C ASP A 56 -5.20 -6.83 -2.48
N PHE A 57 -4.35 -5.80 -2.51
CA PHE A 57 -4.65 -4.55 -3.20
C PHE A 57 -4.93 -4.79 -4.69
N VAL A 58 -4.06 -5.52 -5.39
CA VAL A 58 -4.24 -5.84 -6.81
C VAL A 58 -5.52 -6.66 -7.06
N ARG A 59 -5.85 -7.62 -6.18
CA ARG A 59 -7.09 -8.40 -6.28
C ARG A 59 -8.35 -7.55 -6.10
N ALA A 60 -8.27 -6.50 -5.28
CA ALA A 60 -9.37 -5.57 -5.04
C ALA A 60 -9.56 -4.54 -6.18
N LEU A 61 -8.59 -4.39 -7.08
CA LEU A 61 -8.74 -3.47 -8.21
C LEU A 61 -9.84 -3.96 -9.16
N PRO A 62 -10.68 -3.05 -9.68
CA PRO A 62 -11.61 -3.39 -10.75
C PRO A 62 -10.83 -3.98 -11.91
N ARG A 63 -11.22 -5.18 -12.37
CA ARG A 63 -10.67 -5.72 -13.60
C ARG A 63 -11.14 -4.82 -14.74
N THR A 64 -10.22 -4.14 -15.42
CA THR A 64 -10.53 -3.59 -16.73
C THR A 64 -10.96 -4.76 -17.60
N PRO A 65 -12.19 -4.78 -18.17
CA PRO A 65 -12.55 -5.83 -19.10
C PRO A 65 -11.51 -5.81 -20.22
N ALA A 66 -10.89 -6.97 -20.49
CA ALA A 66 -10.03 -7.12 -21.64
C ALA A 66 -10.81 -6.60 -22.85
N GLY A 67 -10.26 -5.59 -23.53
CA GLY A 67 -10.92 -4.99 -24.69
C GLY A 67 -11.32 -6.12 -25.63
N VAL A 68 -12.62 -6.15 -25.98
CA VAL A 68 -13.08 -6.94 -27.13
C VAL A 68 -12.39 -6.34 -28.35
N GLU A 69 -11.25 -6.89 -28.72
CA GLU A 69 -10.63 -6.65 -30.01
C GLU A 69 -11.63 -7.13 -31.07
N SER A 70 -12.13 -6.17 -31.86
CA SER A 70 -13.00 -6.42 -33.02
C SER A 70 -12.17 -6.77 -34.25
#